data_AF-A0A7W0MK79-F1
#
_entry.id   AF-A0A7W0MK79-F1
#
_cell.length_a   1.000
_cell.length_b   1.000
_cell.length_c   1.000
_cell.angle_alpha   90.00
_cell.angle_beta   90.00
_cell.angle_gamma   90.00
#
_symmetry.space_group_name_H-M   'P 1'
#
loop_
_entity.id
_entity.type
_entity.pdbx_description
1 polymer ?
#
loop_
_entity_poly.entity_id
_entity_poly.type
_entity_poly.pdbx_seq_one_letter_code
_entity_poly.pdbx_strand_id
1 'polypeptide(L)'
;DLRHSEFADLSIPLVTNVDARLIRSGAEARESLIRQVSSPVRWRETVDYLVAEGVENFVEVGPGKVLGGLVRQAAAGTPVRCLNVEDNLSLAAVRSSLAAAIYAAGGSV
;
A
#
# COMPACT_ATOMS: atom_id res chain seq x y z
N ASP A 1 -15.45 -19.22 3.35
CA ASP A 1 -14.28 -19.99 2.88
C ASP A 1 -13.75 -19.31 1.62
N LEU A 2 -12.46 -18.93 1.60
CA LEU A 2 -11.83 -18.23 0.47
C LEU A 2 -11.82 -19.06 -0.83
N ARG A 3 -11.91 -20.39 -0.73
CA ARG A 3 -11.97 -21.31 -1.89
C ARG A 3 -13.25 -21.19 -2.70
N HIS A 4 -14.32 -20.68 -2.08
CA HIS A 4 -15.65 -20.58 -2.69
C HIS A 4 -16.09 -19.13 -2.93
N SER A 5 -15.23 -18.16 -2.63
CA SER A 5 -15.50 -16.75 -2.93
C SER A 5 -15.03 -16.39 -4.33
N GLU A 6 -15.78 -15.51 -5.01
CA GLU A 6 -15.33 -14.96 -6.28
C GLU A 6 -14.22 -13.93 -6.06
N PHE A 7 -13.20 -13.96 -6.92
CA PHE A 7 -12.11 -13.00 -6.95
C PHE A 7 -11.92 -12.55 -8.38
N ALA A 8 -12.14 -11.26 -8.63
CA ALA A 8 -11.81 -10.62 -9.90
C ALA A 8 -10.31 -10.26 -9.94
N ASP A 9 -9.80 -10.02 -11.15
CA ASP A 9 -8.48 -9.45 -11.32
C ASP A 9 -8.40 -8.04 -10.75
N LEU A 10 -7.23 -7.69 -10.24
CA LEU A 10 -7.01 -6.47 -9.49
C LEU A 10 -6.81 -5.30 -10.48
N SER A 11 -7.72 -4.33 -10.45
CA SER A 11 -7.57 -3.08 -11.20
C SER A 11 -6.40 -2.23 -10.68
N ILE A 12 -6.03 -2.42 -9.42
CA ILE A 12 -4.85 -1.83 -8.78
C ILE A 12 -4.01 -2.99 -8.25
N PRO A 13 -2.74 -3.11 -8.64
CA PRO A 13 -1.91 -4.24 -8.23
C PRO A 13 -1.66 -4.22 -6.71
N LEU A 14 -1.42 -5.39 -6.13
CA LEU A 14 -1.22 -5.57 -4.69
C LEU A 14 0.18 -6.12 -4.40
N VAL A 15 0.91 -5.54 -3.45
CA VAL A 15 2.09 -6.17 -2.87
C VAL A 15 1.66 -6.98 -1.66
N THR A 16 1.83 -8.30 -1.71
CA THR A 16 1.28 -9.19 -0.67
C THR A 16 2.22 -9.30 0.53
N ASN A 17 1.63 -9.45 1.73
CA ASN A 17 2.39 -9.61 2.98
C ASN A 17 3.17 -10.93 3.07
N VAL A 18 2.78 -11.98 2.35
CA VAL A 18 3.45 -13.29 2.39
C VAL A 18 4.67 -13.32 1.49
N ASP A 19 4.57 -12.70 0.31
CA ASP A 19 5.60 -12.82 -0.72
C ASP A 19 6.45 -11.55 -0.87
N ALA A 20 5.97 -10.40 -0.35
CA ALA A 20 6.54 -9.08 -0.60
C ALA A 20 6.74 -8.80 -2.10
N ARG A 21 5.79 -9.25 -2.93
CA ARG A 21 5.82 -9.12 -4.39
C ARG A 21 4.50 -8.59 -4.92
N LEU A 22 4.56 -7.93 -6.07
CA LEU A 22 3.40 -7.44 -6.80
C LEU A 22 2.61 -8.59 -7.43
N ILE A 23 1.30 -8.57 -7.26
CA ILE A 23 0.34 -9.45 -7.93
C ILE A 23 -0.74 -8.63 -8.64
N ARG A 24 -1.38 -9.23 -9.65
CA ARG A 24 -2.46 -8.60 -10.42
C ARG A 24 -3.71 -9.46 -10.55
N SER A 25 -3.59 -10.77 -10.34
CA SER A 25 -4.72 -11.68 -10.56
C SER A 25 -5.53 -11.93 -9.28
N GLY A 26 -6.83 -12.15 -9.45
CA GLY A 26 -7.71 -12.56 -8.35
C GLY A 26 -7.32 -13.94 -7.79
N ALA A 27 -6.80 -14.82 -8.66
CA ALA A 27 -6.29 -16.13 -8.27
C ALA A 27 -5.09 -16.02 -7.31
N GLU A 28 -4.10 -15.19 -7.62
CA GLU A 28 -2.95 -14.98 -6.73
C GLU A 28 -3.36 -14.32 -5.41
N ALA A 29 -4.33 -13.40 -5.43
CA ALA A 29 -4.82 -12.74 -4.22
C ALA A 29 -5.45 -13.75 -3.25
N ARG A 30 -6.28 -14.66 -3.77
CA ARG A 30 -6.88 -15.75 -3.00
C ARG A 30 -5.82 -16.65 -2.36
N GLU A 31 -4.87 -17.14 -3.17
CA GLU A 31 -3.80 -18.03 -2.67
C GLU A 31 -2.90 -17.33 -1.65
N SER A 32 -2.65 -16.03 -1.83
CA SER A 32 -1.91 -15.24 -0.85
C SER A 32 -2.67 -15.10 0.46
N LEU A 33 -3.99 -14.84 0.42
CA LEU A 33 -4.81 -14.71 1.63
C LEU A 33 -4.91 -16.03 2.41
N ILE A 34 -5.02 -17.16 1.71
CA ILE A 34 -5.02 -18.49 2.35
C ILE A 34 -3.70 -18.71 3.09
N ARG A 35 -2.56 -18.45 2.45
CA ARG A 35 -1.24 -18.61 3.08
C ARG A 35 -1.00 -17.60 4.20
N GLN A 36 -1.55 -16.39 4.09
CA GLN A 36 -1.32 -15.31 5.05
C GLN A 36 -1.74 -15.67 6.48
N VAL A 37 -2.78 -16.50 6.64
CA VAL A 37 -3.29 -16.89 7.97
C VAL A 37 -2.21 -17.58 8.83
N SER A 38 -1.29 -18.31 8.20
CA SER A 38 -0.21 -19.04 8.88
C SER A 38 1.19 -18.52 8.57
N SER A 39 1.30 -17.40 7.85
CA SER A 39 2.59 -16.83 7.41
C SER A 39 2.88 -15.50 8.11
N PRO A 40 4.16 -15.18 8.38
CA PRO A 40 4.53 -13.88 8.93
C PRO A 40 4.19 -12.74 7.96
N VAL A 41 4.04 -11.53 8.49
CA VAL A 41 3.91 -10.31 7.68
C VAL A 41 5.30 -9.79 7.33
N ARG A 42 5.65 -9.84 6.05
CA ARG A 42 6.94 -9.39 5.51
C ARG A 42 6.98 -7.87 5.26
N TRP A 43 6.69 -7.10 6.31
CA TRP A 43 6.42 -5.66 6.18
C TRP A 43 7.61 -4.86 5.65
N ARG A 44 8.81 -5.09 6.20
CA ARG A 44 10.03 -4.38 5.77
C ARG A 44 10.29 -4.65 4.29
N GLU A 45 10.24 -5.92 3.87
CA GLU A 45 10.48 -6.31 2.49
C GLU A 45 9.42 -5.73 1.54
N THR A 46 8.16 -5.66 1.97
CA THR A 46 7.10 -4.98 1.20
C THR A 46 7.40 -3.50 0.98
N VAL A 47 7.85 -2.78 2.01
CA VAL A 47 8.18 -1.35 1.88
C VAL A 47 9.44 -1.17 1.03
N ASP A 48 10.47 -2.00 1.23
CA ASP A 48 11.70 -1.98 0.44
C ASP A 48 11.40 -2.21 -1.05
N TYR A 49 10.52 -3.16 -1.36
CA TYR A 49 10.04 -3.40 -2.73
C TYR A 49 9.34 -2.17 -3.32
N LEU A 50 8.40 -1.57 -2.58
CA LEU A 50 7.66 -0.38 -3.05
C LEU A 50 8.59 0.81 -3.29
N VAL A 51 9.55 1.04 -2.40
CA VAL A 51 10.56 2.10 -2.55
C VAL A 51 11.45 1.83 -3.77
N ALA A 52 11.86 0.58 -4.00
CA ALA A 52 12.64 0.21 -5.17
C ALA A 52 11.88 0.40 -6.50
N GLU A 53 10.55 0.26 -6.48
CA GLU A 53 9.65 0.57 -7.61
C GLU A 53 9.38 2.09 -7.76
N GLY A 54 9.99 2.94 -6.94
CA GLY A 54 9.87 4.41 -7.03
C GLY A 54 8.67 4.99 -6.31
N VAL A 55 8.04 4.25 -5.37
CA VAL A 55 6.94 4.79 -4.57
C VAL A 55 7.46 5.77 -3.52
N GLU A 56 7.06 7.04 -3.65
CA GLU A 56 7.45 8.11 -2.72
C GLU A 56 6.33 8.50 -1.75
N ASN A 57 5.08 8.25 -2.11
CA ASN A 57 3.90 8.65 -1.34
C ASN A 57 3.14 7.43 -0.82
N PHE A 58 2.99 7.36 0.50
CA PHE A 58 2.27 6.31 1.22
C PHE A 58 1.07 6.91 1.94
N VAL A 59 -0.10 6.28 1.81
CA VAL A 59 -1.33 6.70 2.48
C VAL A 59 -1.81 5.58 3.41
N GLU A 60 -1.77 5.84 4.72
CA GLU A 60 -2.36 4.97 5.73
C GLU A 60 -3.86 5.26 5.85
N VAL A 61 -4.69 4.25 5.59
CA VAL A 61 -6.15 4.36 5.68
C VAL A 61 -6.62 3.70 6.97
N GLY A 62 -7.36 4.44 7.78
CA GLY A 62 -7.83 4.01 9.10
C GLY A 62 -7.31 4.90 10.23
N PRO A 63 -7.73 4.63 11.47
CA PRO A 63 -7.40 5.45 12.63
C PRO A 63 -5.92 5.37 13.00
N GLY A 64 -5.32 6.51 13.36
CA GLY A 64 -3.94 6.56 13.84
C GLY A 64 -2.89 6.61 12.74
N LYS A 65 -1.61 6.47 13.13
CA LYS A 65 -0.43 6.72 12.25
C LYS A 65 0.67 5.67 12.40
N VAL A 66 0.29 4.46 12.75
CA VAL A 66 1.24 3.39 13.10
C VAL A 66 1.98 2.94 11.85
N LEU A 67 1.26 2.63 10.77
CA LEU A 67 1.88 2.16 9.53
C LEU A 67 2.78 3.23 8.92
N GLY A 68 2.38 4.50 8.98
CA GLY A 68 3.22 5.61 8.54
C GLY A 68 4.54 5.70 9.32
N GLY A 69 4.54 5.38 10.62
CA GLY A 69 5.76 5.23 11.41
C GLY A 69 6.62 4.05 10.93
N LEU A 70 6.00 2.88 10.74
CA LEU A 70 6.69 1.67 10.28
C LEU A 70 7.26 1.81 8.86
N VAL A 71 6.59 2.52 7.95
CA VAL A 71 7.10 2.83 6.62
C VAL A 71 8.39 3.64 6.71
N ARG A 72 8.42 4.71 7.54
CA ARG A 72 9.63 5.52 7.71
C ARG A 72 10.79 4.73 8.31
N GLN A 73 10.49 3.79 9.20
CA GLN A 73 11.51 2.91 9.79
C GLN A 73 12.02 1.85 8.79
N ALA A 74 11.16 1.36 7.90
CA ALA A 74 11.54 0.43 6.85
C ALA A 74 12.38 1.12 5.77
N ALA A 75 11.87 2.24 5.23
CA ALA A 75 12.49 3.07 4.20
C ALA A 75 13.67 3.94 4.70
N ALA A 76 14.33 3.57 5.80
CA ALA A 76 15.39 4.37 6.39
C ALA A 76 16.49 4.68 5.36
N GLY A 77 16.77 5.97 5.13
CA GLY A 77 17.72 6.44 4.12
C GLY A 77 17.09 6.85 2.79
N THR A 78 15.81 6.56 2.57
CA THR A 78 15.04 7.05 1.40
C THR A 78 13.94 8.02 1.86
N PRO A 79 13.91 9.27 1.35
CA PRO A 79 12.82 10.18 1.67
C PRO A 79 11.48 9.62 1.19
N VAL A 80 10.55 9.42 2.12
CA VAL A 80 9.18 8.99 1.82
C VAL A 80 8.18 9.87 2.54
N ARG A 81 7.04 10.10 1.90
CA ARG A 81 5.94 10.89 2.44
C ARG A 81 4.82 9.98 2.90
N CYS A 82 4.58 9.95 4.21
CA CYS A 82 3.45 9.21 4.79
C CYS A 82 2.31 10.15 5.18
N LEU A 83 1.12 9.88 4.64
CA LEU A 83 -0.15 10.55 4.92
C LEU A 83 -1.10 9.60 5.64
N ASN A 84 -2.13 10.14 6.26
CA ASN A 84 -3.16 9.35 6.92
C ASN A 84 -4.55 9.88 6.59
N VAL A 85 -5.47 8.95 6.35
CA VAL A 85 -6.90 9.17 6.16
C VAL A 85 -7.65 8.36 7.20
N GLU A 86 -8.21 9.03 8.20
CA GLU A 86 -9.01 8.40 9.26
C GLU A 86 -10.48 8.86 9.27
N ASP A 87 -10.79 9.94 8.55
CA ASP A 87 -12.14 10.52 8.42
C ASP A 87 -12.31 11.29 7.09
N ASN A 88 -13.49 11.88 6.88
CA ASN A 88 -13.77 12.64 5.66
C ASN A 88 -12.95 13.93 5.54
N LEU A 89 -12.55 14.55 6.65
CA LEU A 89 -11.75 15.78 6.65
C LEU A 89 -10.31 15.48 6.22
N SER A 90 -9.70 14.47 6.82
CA SER A 90 -8.37 13.97 6.45
C SER A 90 -8.35 13.41 5.02
N LEU A 91 -9.42 12.75 4.55
CA LEU A 91 -9.56 12.35 3.15
C LEU A 91 -9.47 13.55 2.20
N ALA A 92 -10.23 14.61 2.48
CA ALA A 92 -10.21 15.83 1.65
C ALA A 92 -8.83 16.49 1.67
N ALA A 93 -8.18 16.56 2.83
CA ALA A 93 -6.83 17.10 2.97
C ALA A 93 -5.78 16.29 2.20
N VAL A 94 -5.81 14.95 2.31
CA VAL A 94 -4.91 14.05 1.59
C VAL A 94 -5.12 14.15 0.09
N ARG A 95 -6.36 14.17 -0.38
CA ARG A 95 -6.68 14.34 -1.81
C ARG A 95 -6.10 15.64 -2.37
N SER A 96 -6.30 16.77 -1.69
CA SER A 96 -5.73 18.07 -2.10
C SER A 96 -4.21 18.02 -2.14
N SER A 97 -3.61 17.38 -1.15
CA SER A 97 -2.16 17.25 -1.08
C SER A 97 -1.56 16.36 -2.17
N LEU A 98 -2.20 15.26 -2.54
CA LEU A 98 -1.75 14.37 -3.61
C LEU A 98 -1.95 15.01 -4.98
N ALA A 99 -3.08 15.70 -5.20
CA ALA A 99 -3.30 16.44 -6.44
C ALA A 99 -2.19 17.48 -6.67
N ALA A 100 -1.83 18.25 -5.63
CA ALA A 100 -0.72 19.20 -5.71
C ALA A 100 0.61 18.53 -6.07
N ALA A 101 0.91 17.35 -5.53
CA ALA A 101 2.11 16.59 -5.85
C ALA A 101 2.11 16.05 -7.29
N ILE A 102 0.98 15.51 -7.77
CA ILE A 102 0.83 15.00 -9.14
C ILE A 102 1.02 16.13 -10.15
N TYR A 103 0.40 17.29 -9.92
CA TYR A 103 0.58 18.46 -10.78
C TYR A 103 2.02 18.99 -10.74
N ALA A 104 2.67 19.02 -9.56
CA ALA A 104 4.07 19.41 -9.44
C ALA A 104 5.03 18.45 -10.18
N ALA A 105 4.67 17.18 -10.26
CA ALA A 105 5.40 16.16 -11.02
C ALA A 105 5.04 16.14 -12.53
N GLY A 106 4.17 17.04 -13.00
CA GLY A 106 3.78 17.15 -14.41
C GLY A 106 2.70 16.16 -14.88
N GLY A 107 2.03 15.45 -13.95
CA GLY A 107 0.87 14.60 -14.25
C GLY A 107 -0.45 15.37 -14.28
N SER A 108 -1.52 14.74 -14.77
CA SER A 108 -2.91 15.22 -14.60
C SER A 108 -3.71 14.24 -13.72
N VAL A 109 -4.70 14.76 -12.99
CA VAL A 109 -5.63 13.98 -12.15
C VAL A 109 -6.91 13.69 -12.89
#